data_AF-A0A4V1V3K1-F1
#
_entry.id   AF-A0A4V1V3K1-F1
#
_cell.length_a   1.000
_cell.length_b   1.000
_cell.length_c   1.000
_cell.angle_alpha   90.00
_cell.angle_beta   90.00
_cell.angle_gamma   90.00
#
_symmetry.space_group_name_H-M   'P 1'
#
loop_
_entity.id
_entity.type
_entity.pdbx_description
1 polymer ?
#
loop_
_entity_poly.entity_id
_entity_poly.type
_entity_poly.pdbx_seq_one_letter_code
_entity_poly.pdbx_strand_id
1 'polypeptide(L)'
;MANANSPAGQPQRLQLLRVLGPAHIWALGVGIVLVGEYMGWNFSVGKGGMIAGLVACWVAGLLYTCVAMIDSEVTSTVAAAGGQYAQAKHIVGPLMAFNVGLFLVMAYTMLEAGNAITIGFLLDTVAGMQGHTGLNQQPFIILSIMFLAWLNFRGVLATLNFNLVITAIAFLAIITLFIVAQMGGSNVPLDFSAVTSDPLPYGWMGIIASIHFG
;
A
#
# COMPACT_ATOMS: atom_id res chain seq x y z
N MET A 1 1.74 54.45 -38.91
CA MET A 1 0.48 53.93 -38.30
C MET A 1 0.09 52.73 -39.17
N ALA A 2 0.09 51.47 -38.74
CA ALA A 2 -0.37 50.92 -37.47
C ALA A 2 0.52 49.77 -36.97
N ASN A 3 0.62 49.69 -35.65
CA ASN A 3 1.18 48.62 -34.85
C ASN A 3 0.10 47.54 -34.69
N ALA A 4 0.43 46.26 -34.85
CA ALA A 4 -0.37 45.16 -34.31
C ALA A 4 0.54 43.97 -34.01
N ASN A 5 1.07 43.99 -32.79
CA ASN A 5 1.74 42.88 -32.14
C ASN A 5 0.87 41.63 -32.17
N SER A 6 1.37 40.56 -32.78
CA SER A 6 0.88 39.20 -32.54
C SER A 6 1.06 38.87 -31.05
N PRO A 7 0.02 38.50 -30.29
CA PRO A 7 0.22 38.08 -28.91
C PRO A 7 0.95 36.74 -28.91
N ALA A 8 2.10 36.71 -28.25
CA ALA A 8 2.88 35.52 -27.97
C ALA A 8 1.97 34.43 -27.36
N GLY A 9 2.13 33.20 -27.85
CA GLY A 9 1.39 32.04 -27.38
C GLY A 9 1.44 31.94 -25.86
N GLN A 10 0.26 31.97 -25.24
CA GLN A 10 0.12 31.73 -23.81
C GLN A 10 0.74 30.36 -23.49
N PRO A 11 1.57 30.25 -22.44
CA PRO A 11 2.06 28.95 -22.01
C PRO A 11 0.84 28.12 -21.62
N GLN A 12 0.52 27.13 -22.47
CA GLN A 12 -0.58 26.21 -22.27
C GLN A 12 -0.29 25.44 -20.97
N ARG A 13 -0.82 25.94 -19.86
CA ARG A 13 -0.82 25.21 -18.60
C ARG A 13 -1.57 23.92 -18.91
N LEU A 14 -0.85 22.80 -18.95
CA LEU A 14 -1.42 21.46 -18.97
C LEU A 14 -2.27 21.33 -17.70
N GLN A 15 -3.52 21.74 -17.83
CA GLN A 15 -4.49 21.74 -16.74
C GLN A 15 -4.98 20.30 -16.66
N LEU A 16 -4.36 19.53 -15.77
CA LEU A 16 -4.82 18.19 -15.44
C LEU A 16 -6.30 18.30 -15.07
N LEU A 17 -7.15 17.55 -15.76
CA LEU A 17 -8.56 17.44 -15.42
C LEU A 17 -8.65 17.06 -13.95
N ARG A 18 -9.48 17.79 -13.19
CA ARG A 18 -9.72 17.50 -11.77
C ARG A 18 -10.60 16.26 -11.67
N VAL A 19 -9.98 15.11 -11.82
CA VAL A 19 -10.66 13.81 -11.95
C VAL A 19 -10.89 13.15 -10.58
N LEU A 20 -10.10 13.48 -9.55
CA LEU A 20 -10.26 12.92 -8.20
C LEU A 20 -10.95 13.90 -7.25
N GLY A 21 -12.09 13.47 -6.69
CA GLY A 21 -12.68 14.08 -5.51
C GLY A 21 -12.00 13.61 -4.22
N PRO A 22 -12.22 14.31 -3.09
CA PRO A 22 -11.61 13.98 -1.79
C PRO A 22 -11.84 12.52 -1.35
N ALA A 23 -13.04 11.98 -1.59
CA ALA A 23 -13.37 10.60 -1.27
C ALA A 23 -12.54 9.56 -2.05
N HIS A 24 -12.19 9.86 -3.31
CA HIS A 24 -11.34 8.98 -4.12
C HIS A 24 -9.91 8.97 -3.58
N ILE A 25 -9.40 10.11 -3.14
CA ILE A 25 -8.06 10.24 -2.55
C ILE A 25 -8.00 9.49 -1.22
N TRP A 26 -9.02 9.63 -0.36
CA TRP A 26 -9.10 8.89 0.89
C TRP A 26 -9.11 7.37 0.65
N ALA A 27 -9.96 6.89 -0.26
CA ALA A 27 -10.07 5.47 -0.53
C ALA A 27 -8.80 4.89 -1.19
N LEU A 28 -8.10 5.66 -2.03
CA LEU A 28 -6.76 5.29 -2.50
C LEU A 28 -5.75 5.14 -1.36
N GLY A 29 -5.77 6.07 -0.40
CA GLY A 29 -4.91 6.02 0.78
C GLY A 29 -5.20 4.83 1.69
N VAL A 30 -6.48 4.52 1.95
CA VAL A 30 -6.85 3.35 2.76
C VAL A 30 -6.51 2.05 2.04
N GLY A 31 -6.74 1.98 0.73
CA GLY A 31 -6.48 0.79 -0.07
C GLY A 31 -5.03 0.35 -0.05
N ILE A 32 -4.08 1.29 -0.17
CA ILE A 32 -2.65 0.94 -0.17
C ILE A 32 -2.18 0.44 1.20
N VAL A 33 -2.74 0.97 2.30
CA VAL A 33 -2.41 0.54 3.66
C VAL A 33 -2.96 -0.86 3.95
N LEU A 34 -4.19 -1.13 3.53
CA LEU A 34 -4.87 -2.41 3.79
C LEU A 34 -4.12 -3.59 3.16
N VAL A 35 -3.60 -3.42 1.94
CA VAL A 35 -2.79 -4.46 1.27
C VAL A 35 -1.51 -4.74 2.05
N GLY A 36 -0.83 -3.70 2.52
CA GLY A 36 0.39 -3.83 3.32
C GLY A 36 0.13 -4.56 4.65
N GLU A 37 -0.93 -4.18 5.37
CA GLU A 37 -1.28 -4.84 6.62
C GLU A 37 -1.63 -6.31 6.40
N TYR A 38 -2.39 -6.65 5.35
CA TYR A 38 -2.75 -8.04 5.03
C TYR A 38 -1.52 -8.93 4.75
N MET A 39 -0.48 -8.38 4.13
CA MET A 39 0.77 -9.09 3.89
C MET A 39 1.64 -9.17 5.15
N GLY A 40 1.71 -8.11 5.95
CA GLY A 40 2.65 -7.99 7.07
C GLY A 40 2.24 -8.71 8.36
N TRP A 41 0.95 -8.66 8.73
CA TRP A 41 0.48 -9.13 10.05
C TRP A 41 0.78 -10.61 10.32
N ASN A 42 0.65 -11.47 9.30
CA ASN A 42 0.95 -12.90 9.40
C ASN A 42 2.40 -13.18 9.80
N PHE A 43 3.35 -12.43 9.23
CA PHE A 43 4.78 -12.57 9.55
C PHE A 43 5.12 -11.93 10.90
N SER A 44 4.47 -10.82 11.23
CA SER A 44 4.63 -10.13 12.51
C SER A 44 4.21 -11.03 13.68
N VAL A 45 3.04 -11.66 13.59
CA VAL A 45 2.56 -12.62 14.59
C VAL A 45 3.43 -13.89 14.59
N GLY A 46 3.82 -14.39 13.41
CA GLY A 46 4.65 -15.59 13.29
C GLY A 46 6.07 -15.45 13.88
N LYS A 47 6.66 -14.24 13.84
CA LYS A 47 8.02 -13.99 14.34
C LYS A 47 8.09 -13.29 15.70
N GLY A 48 7.07 -12.51 16.08
CA GLY A 48 7.05 -11.75 17.31
C GLY A 48 6.08 -12.30 18.36
N GLY A 49 5.11 -13.10 17.96
CA GLY A 49 3.91 -13.38 18.76
C GLY A 49 2.87 -12.27 18.65
N MET A 50 1.67 -12.52 19.15
CA MET A 50 0.53 -11.62 18.95
C MET A 50 0.70 -10.27 19.65
N ILE A 51 1.24 -10.25 20.88
CA ILE A 51 1.43 -9.00 21.64
C ILE A 51 2.53 -8.14 21.00
N ALA A 52 3.62 -8.76 20.53
CA ALA A 52 4.67 -8.04 19.82
C ALA A 52 4.14 -7.41 18.52
N GLY A 53 3.31 -8.12 17.76
CA GLY A 53 2.67 -7.58 16.57
C GLY A 53 1.75 -6.38 16.85
N LEU A 54 0.98 -6.43 17.95
CA LEU A 54 0.16 -5.29 18.37
C LEU A 54 1.00 -4.07 18.77
N VAL A 55 2.10 -4.28 19.51
CA VAL A 55 3.03 -3.20 19.87
C VAL A 55 3.71 -2.62 18.63
N ALA A 56 4.14 -3.46 17.68
CA ALA A 56 4.72 -3.02 16.41
C ALA A 56 3.75 -2.15 15.61
N CYS A 57 2.51 -2.59 15.44
CA CYS A 57 1.45 -1.82 14.79
C CYS A 57 1.22 -0.46 15.47
N TRP A 58 1.22 -0.43 16.81
CA TRP A 58 1.02 0.82 17.55
C TRP A 58 2.18 1.80 17.36
N VAL A 59 3.42 1.32 17.38
CA VAL A 59 4.61 2.13 17.14
C VAL A 59 4.66 2.63 15.69
N ALA A 60 4.40 1.76 14.73
CA ALA A 60 4.34 2.11 13.30
C ALA A 60 3.24 3.16 13.05
N GLY A 61 2.06 3.00 13.64
CA GLY A 61 0.96 3.95 13.56
C GLY A 61 1.31 5.32 14.13
N LEU A 62 2.02 5.39 15.26
CA LEU A 62 2.50 6.66 15.81
C LEU A 62 3.50 7.35 14.87
N LEU A 63 4.49 6.62 14.37
CA LEU A 63 5.48 7.16 13.44
C LEU A 63 4.82 7.67 12.15
N TYR A 64 3.86 6.90 11.62
CA TYR A 64 3.10 7.29 10.43
C TYR A 64 2.25 8.55 10.67
N THR A 65 1.66 8.70 11.86
CA THR A 65 0.91 9.91 12.24
C THR A 65 1.82 11.14 12.27
N CYS A 66 3.03 11.01 12.84
CA CYS A 66 4.03 12.07 12.83
C CYS A 66 4.41 12.48 11.40
N VAL A 67 4.69 11.50 10.53
CA VAL A 67 5.01 11.74 9.12
C VAL A 67 3.84 12.42 8.39
N ALA A 68 2.60 11.97 8.63
CA ALA A 68 1.41 12.57 8.02
C ALA A 68 1.21 14.04 8.45
N MET A 69 1.49 14.38 9.72
CA MET A 69 1.43 15.78 10.18
C MET A 69 2.49 16.65 9.49
N ILE A 70 3.72 16.15 9.37
CA ILE A 70 4.81 16.86 8.66
C ILE A 70 4.45 17.04 7.18
N ASP A 71 3.96 16.00 6.50
CA ASP A 71 3.58 16.08 5.09
C ASP A 71 2.41 17.05 4.87
N SER A 72 1.46 17.11 5.81
CA SER A 72 0.37 18.09 5.77
C SER A 72 0.87 19.54 5.89
N GLU A 73 1.81 19.81 6.79
CA GLU A 73 2.41 21.15 6.95
C GLU A 73 3.17 21.54 5.68
N VAL A 74 4.03 20.66 5.18
CA VAL A 74 4.84 20.90 3.98
C VAL A 74 3.97 21.08 2.74
N THR A 75 2.97 20.22 2.52
CA THR A 75 2.07 20.29 1.35
C THR A 75 1.23 21.57 1.35
N SER A 76 0.94 22.15 2.51
CA SER A 76 0.24 23.44 2.58
C SER A 76 1.10 24.62 2.08
N THR A 77 2.44 24.51 2.18
CA THR A 77 3.38 25.55 1.76
C THR A 77 3.86 25.39 0.31
N VAL A 78 3.91 24.15 -0.20
CA VAL A 78 4.36 23.82 -1.56
C VAL A 78 3.19 23.22 -2.34
N ALA A 79 2.37 24.08 -2.95
CA ALA A 79 1.26 23.66 -3.81
C ALA A 79 1.74 23.23 -5.21
N ALA A 80 2.56 22.17 -5.27
CA ALA A 80 3.03 21.57 -6.51
C ALA A 80 2.58 20.10 -6.60
N ALA A 81 2.06 19.70 -7.76
CA ALA A 81 1.53 18.35 -8.02
C ALA A 81 2.60 17.24 -8.14
N GLY A 82 3.81 17.45 -7.61
CA GLY A 82 4.95 16.53 -7.77
C GLY A 82 5.30 15.68 -6.54
N GLY A 83 4.42 15.64 -5.52
CA GLY A 83 4.61 14.84 -4.31
C GLY A 83 5.90 15.14 -3.56
N GLN A 84 6.47 14.14 -2.88
CA GLN A 84 7.67 14.31 -2.04
C GLN A 84 8.91 14.77 -2.83
N TYR A 85 8.99 14.44 -4.13
CA TYR A 85 10.04 14.97 -5.00
C TYR A 85 9.96 16.50 -5.14
N ALA A 86 8.77 17.04 -5.38
CA ALA A 86 8.58 18.48 -5.51
C ALA A 86 8.79 19.21 -4.17
N GLN A 87 8.34 18.60 -3.07
CA GLN A 87 8.59 19.11 -1.72
C GLN A 87 10.11 19.18 -1.43
N ALA A 88 10.85 18.10 -1.69
CA ALA A 88 12.31 18.06 -1.52
C ALA A 88 13.04 19.09 -2.39
N LYS A 89 12.58 19.28 -3.63
CA LYS A 89 13.14 20.28 -4.56
C LYS A 89 12.95 21.70 -4.05
N HIS A 90 11.79 22.01 -3.45
CA HIS A 90 11.49 23.34 -2.94
C HIS A 90 12.17 23.65 -1.61
N ILE A 91 12.39 22.64 -0.74
CA ILE A 91 12.92 22.86 0.62
C ILE A 91 14.44 22.72 0.68
N VAL A 92 15.00 21.66 0.07
CA VAL A 92 16.40 21.27 0.31
C VAL A 92 17.28 21.56 -0.90
N GLY A 93 16.74 21.43 -2.11
CA GLY A 93 17.43 21.75 -3.36
C GLY A 93 17.53 20.58 -4.35
N PRO A 94 18.09 20.82 -5.54
CA PRO A 94 17.96 19.91 -6.69
C PRO A 94 18.69 18.57 -6.52
N LEU A 95 19.84 18.54 -5.83
CA LEU A 95 20.59 17.30 -5.58
C LEU A 95 19.82 16.33 -4.66
N MET A 96 19.23 16.85 -3.58
CA MET A 96 18.44 16.04 -2.66
C MET A 96 17.12 15.59 -3.29
N ALA A 97 16.50 16.44 -4.12
CA ALA A 97 15.33 16.04 -4.89
C ALA A 97 15.63 14.87 -5.85
N PHE A 98 16.77 14.90 -6.55
CA PHE A 98 17.18 13.78 -7.41
C PHE A 98 17.32 12.47 -6.62
N ASN A 99 17.98 12.52 -5.45
CA ASN A 99 18.16 11.34 -4.61
C ASN A 99 16.81 10.79 -4.11
N VAL A 100 15.92 11.66 -3.62
CA VAL A 100 14.55 11.27 -3.21
C VAL A 100 13.78 10.64 -4.37
N GLY A 101 13.86 11.23 -5.57
CA GLY A 101 13.22 10.68 -6.76
C GLY A 101 13.73 9.27 -7.12
N LEU A 102 15.04 9.05 -7.03
CA LEU A 102 15.65 7.74 -7.28
C LEU A 102 15.16 6.70 -6.26
N PHE A 103 15.14 7.04 -4.97
CA PHE A 103 14.60 6.16 -3.93
C PHE A 103 13.12 5.85 -4.15
N LEU A 104 12.32 6.84 -4.56
CA LEU A 104 10.90 6.66 -4.80
C LEU A 104 10.64 5.69 -5.96
N VAL A 105 11.40 5.80 -7.05
CA VAL A 105 11.30 4.87 -8.20
C VAL A 105 11.67 3.45 -7.77
N MET A 106 12.75 3.27 -7.00
CA MET A 106 13.14 1.96 -6.49
C MET A 106 12.07 1.38 -5.55
N ALA A 107 11.56 2.17 -4.61
CA ALA A 107 10.55 1.76 -3.65
C ALA A 107 9.25 1.32 -4.33
N TYR A 108 8.73 2.10 -5.29
CA TYR A 108 7.53 1.72 -6.03
C TYR A 108 7.74 0.49 -6.92
N THR A 109 8.93 0.33 -7.50
CA THR A 109 9.24 -0.87 -8.30
C THR A 109 9.27 -2.14 -7.42
N MET A 110 9.87 -2.04 -6.23
CA MET A 110 9.88 -3.14 -5.25
C MET A 110 8.47 -3.46 -4.73
N LEU A 111 7.62 -2.44 -4.54
CA LEU A 111 6.23 -2.60 -4.14
C LEU A 111 5.44 -3.40 -5.18
N GLU A 112 5.55 -3.04 -6.47
CA GLU A 112 4.88 -3.77 -7.56
C GLU A 112 5.39 -5.21 -7.70
N ALA A 113 6.70 -5.42 -7.55
CA ALA A 113 7.28 -6.77 -7.55
C ALA A 113 6.75 -7.61 -6.37
N GLY A 114 6.65 -7.03 -5.17
CA GLY A 114 6.08 -7.68 -3.99
C GLY A 114 4.61 -8.07 -4.17
N ASN A 115 3.80 -7.18 -4.77
CA ASN A 115 2.40 -7.47 -5.11
C ASN A 115 2.29 -8.67 -6.07
N ALA A 116 3.14 -8.71 -7.11
CA ALA A 116 3.14 -9.81 -8.08
C ALA A 116 3.49 -11.16 -7.45
N ILE A 117 4.49 -11.20 -6.55
CA ILE A 117 4.88 -12.41 -5.80
C ILE A 117 3.73 -12.89 -4.91
N THR A 118 3.05 -11.96 -4.25
CA THR A 118 1.93 -12.26 -3.35
C THR A 118 0.75 -12.88 -4.10
N ILE A 119 0.44 -12.39 -5.30
CA ILE A 119 -0.56 -13.00 -6.17
C ILE A 119 -0.17 -14.45 -6.50
N GLY A 120 1.10 -14.70 -6.80
CA GLY A 120 1.60 -16.06 -7.05
C GLY A 120 1.41 -17.00 -5.84
N PHE A 121 1.72 -16.52 -4.63
CA PHE A 121 1.54 -17.29 -3.39
C PHE A 121 0.06 -17.55 -3.07
N LEU A 122 -0.81 -16.57 -3.29
CA LEU A 122 -2.25 -16.72 -3.08
C LEU A 122 -2.86 -17.73 -4.06
N LEU A 123 -2.45 -17.70 -5.33
CA LEU A 123 -2.92 -18.67 -6.33
C LEU A 123 -2.49 -20.10 -5.99
N ASP A 124 -1.25 -20.29 -5.53
CA ASP A 124 -0.76 -21.60 -5.07
C ASP A 124 -1.52 -22.10 -3.84
N THR A 125 -1.79 -21.21 -2.88
CA THR A 125 -2.62 -21.53 -1.70
C THR A 125 -4.03 -21.95 -2.10
N VAL A 126 -4.67 -21.24 -3.03
CA VAL A 126 -6.01 -21.57 -3.54
C VAL A 126 -6.02 -22.90 -4.30
N ALA A 127 -4.99 -23.16 -5.11
CA ALA A 127 -4.84 -24.45 -5.79
C ALA A 127 -4.65 -25.61 -4.80
N GLY A 128 -3.88 -25.39 -3.72
CA GLY A 128 -3.73 -26.34 -2.62
C GLY A 128 -5.05 -26.68 -1.94
N MET A 129 -5.92 -25.68 -1.70
CA MET A 129 -7.28 -25.91 -1.17
C MET A 129 -8.16 -26.73 -2.11
N GLN A 130 -7.90 -26.68 -3.42
CA GLN A 130 -8.58 -27.48 -4.45
C GLN A 130 -7.89 -28.83 -4.74
N GLY A 131 -6.92 -29.24 -3.90
CA GLY A 131 -6.26 -30.54 -4.00
C GLY A 131 -5.12 -30.64 -5.01
N HIS A 132 -4.66 -29.53 -5.58
CA HIS A 132 -3.51 -29.50 -6.49
C HIS A 132 -2.28 -28.99 -5.74
N THR A 133 -1.26 -29.84 -5.54
CA THR A 133 -0.02 -29.46 -4.85
C THR A 133 1.15 -29.37 -5.83
N GLY A 134 1.97 -28.33 -5.70
CA GLY A 134 3.20 -28.16 -6.48
C GLY A 134 3.06 -27.36 -7.77
N LEU A 135 2.20 -26.34 -7.81
CA LEU A 135 2.18 -25.42 -8.94
C LEU A 135 3.46 -24.57 -8.97
N ASN A 136 4.07 -24.46 -10.15
CA ASN A 136 5.15 -23.49 -10.33
C ASN A 136 4.55 -22.08 -10.26
N GLN A 137 4.96 -21.30 -9.25
CA GLN A 137 4.48 -19.93 -9.00
C GLN A 137 5.00 -18.92 -10.05
N GLN A 138 6.14 -19.20 -10.69
CA GLN A 138 6.82 -18.30 -11.63
C GLN A 138 5.93 -17.84 -12.81
N PRO A 139 5.22 -18.71 -13.55
CA PRO A 139 4.34 -18.29 -14.64
C PRO A 139 3.20 -17.37 -14.17
N PHE A 140 2.65 -17.58 -12.97
CA PHE A 140 1.59 -16.74 -12.43
C PHE A 140 2.10 -15.34 -12.05
N ILE A 141 3.31 -15.25 -11.51
CA ILE A 141 3.96 -13.97 -11.19
C ILE A 141 4.25 -13.18 -12.47
N ILE A 142 4.75 -13.84 -13.52
CA ILE A 142 5.02 -13.17 -14.80
C ILE A 142 3.71 -12.67 -15.43
N LEU A 143 2.66 -13.50 -15.41
CA LEU A 143 1.36 -13.14 -15.94
C LEU A 143 0.73 -11.97 -15.18
N SER A 144 0.86 -11.93 -13.85
CA SER A 144 0.35 -10.81 -13.04
C SER A 144 1.09 -9.50 -13.35
N ILE A 145 2.41 -9.51 -13.53
CA ILE A 145 3.18 -8.33 -13.96
C ILE A 145 2.74 -7.88 -15.35
N MET A 146 2.62 -8.80 -16.31
CA MET A 146 2.17 -8.46 -17.67
C MET A 146 0.75 -7.88 -17.66
N PHE A 147 -0.14 -8.43 -16.83
CA PHE A 147 -1.50 -7.94 -16.67
C PHE A 147 -1.53 -6.53 -16.05
N LEU A 148 -0.78 -6.30 -14.97
CA LEU A 148 -0.67 -4.98 -14.33
C LEU A 148 -0.09 -3.93 -15.29
N ALA A 149 0.95 -4.29 -16.05
CA ALA A 149 1.52 -3.43 -17.08
C ALA A 149 0.49 -3.13 -18.18
N TRP A 150 -0.23 -4.14 -18.67
CA TRP A 150 -1.28 -3.96 -19.67
C TRP A 150 -2.41 -3.05 -19.16
N LEU A 151 -2.81 -3.21 -17.90
CA LEU A 151 -3.83 -2.37 -17.26
C LEU A 151 -3.33 -0.92 -17.12
N ASN A 152 -2.06 -0.72 -16.79
CA ASN A 152 -1.44 0.61 -16.72
C ASN A 152 -1.53 1.35 -18.07
N PHE A 153 -1.33 0.66 -19.20
CA PHE A 153 -1.46 1.25 -20.54
C PHE A 153 -2.88 1.66 -20.93
N ARG A 154 -3.93 1.05 -20.36
CA ARG A 154 -5.34 1.33 -20.71
C ARG A 154 -5.94 2.54 -20.01
N GLY A 155 -5.22 3.17 -19.09
CA GLY A 155 -5.56 4.47 -18.53
C GLY A 155 -5.94 4.43 -17.05
N VAL A 156 -5.44 5.45 -16.33
CA VAL A 156 -5.46 5.59 -14.87
C VAL A 156 -6.88 5.63 -14.28
N LEU A 157 -7.86 6.13 -15.04
CA LEU A 157 -9.25 6.26 -14.59
C LEU A 157 -9.95 4.91 -14.37
N ALA A 158 -9.71 3.94 -15.26
CA ALA A 158 -10.26 2.59 -15.11
C ALA A 158 -9.63 1.86 -13.94
N THR A 159 -8.30 2.01 -13.79
CA THR A 159 -7.53 1.47 -12.65
C THR A 159 -8.06 1.98 -11.32
N LEU A 160 -8.36 3.28 -11.24
CA LEU A 160 -8.85 3.92 -10.04
C LEU A 160 -10.19 3.34 -9.59
N ASN A 161 -11.18 3.29 -10.49
CA ASN A 161 -12.50 2.76 -10.17
C ASN A 161 -12.44 1.28 -9.79
N PHE A 162 -11.59 0.50 -10.47
CA PHE A 162 -11.36 -0.90 -10.14
C PHE A 162 -10.76 -1.08 -8.74
N ASN A 163 -9.77 -0.25 -8.38
CA ASN A 163 -9.18 -0.25 -7.04
C ASN A 163 -10.23 0.08 -5.96
N LEU A 164 -11.10 1.08 -6.19
CA LEU A 164 -12.21 1.39 -5.29
C LEU A 164 -13.17 0.22 -5.07
N VAL A 165 -13.48 -0.53 -6.14
CA VAL A 165 -14.35 -1.70 -6.02
C VAL A 165 -13.66 -2.82 -5.24
N ILE A 166 -12.38 -3.10 -5.51
CA ILE A 166 -11.63 -4.14 -4.79
C ILE A 166 -11.49 -3.79 -3.32
N THR A 167 -11.17 -2.54 -2.99
CA THR A 167 -11.02 -2.10 -1.60
C THR A 167 -12.33 -2.18 -0.83
N ALA A 168 -13.45 -1.84 -1.47
CA ALA A 168 -14.78 -2.05 -0.89
C ALA A 168 -15.08 -3.53 -0.63
N ILE A 169 -14.76 -4.42 -1.59
CA ILE A 169 -14.91 -5.87 -1.43
C ILE A 169 -14.02 -6.39 -0.30
N ALA A 170 -12.75 -5.96 -0.24
CA ALA A 170 -11.82 -6.36 0.80
C ALA A 170 -12.30 -5.93 2.20
N PHE A 171 -12.81 -4.70 2.33
CA PHE A 171 -13.39 -4.22 3.58
C PHE A 171 -14.61 -5.04 4.02
N LEU A 172 -15.52 -5.34 3.07
CA LEU A 172 -16.67 -6.21 3.34
C LEU A 172 -16.26 -7.64 3.71
N ALA A 173 -15.20 -8.17 3.08
CA ALA A 173 -14.66 -9.50 3.37
C ALA A 173 -14.12 -9.57 4.81
N ILE A 174 -13.43 -8.52 5.28
CA ILE A 174 -12.95 -8.43 6.67
C ILE A 174 -14.13 -8.42 7.65
N ILE A 175 -15.15 -7.59 7.41
CA ILE A 175 -16.35 -7.55 8.26
C ILE A 175 -17.03 -8.93 8.30
N THR A 176 -17.19 -9.55 7.13
CA THR A 176 -17.80 -10.88 7.03
C THR A 176 -16.98 -11.94 7.78
N LEU A 177 -15.65 -11.88 7.69
CA LEU A 177 -14.75 -12.76 8.43
C LEU A 177 -14.95 -12.64 9.95
N PHE A 178 -15.03 -11.42 10.49
CA PHE A 178 -15.28 -11.22 11.92
C PHE A 178 -16.67 -11.72 12.36
N ILE A 179 -17.71 -11.49 11.55
CA ILE A 179 -19.07 -11.96 11.85
C ILE A 179 -19.14 -13.49 11.83
N VAL A 180 -18.59 -14.13 10.79
CA VAL A 180 -18.58 -15.61 10.65
C VAL A 180 -17.74 -16.28 11.73
N ALA A 181 -16.60 -15.68 12.09
CA ALA A 181 -15.75 -16.17 13.17
C ALA A 181 -16.47 -16.10 14.53
N GLN A 182 -17.20 -15.02 14.82
CA GLN A 182 -17.95 -14.87 16.08
C GLN A 182 -19.16 -15.81 16.12
N MET A 183 -19.85 -16.02 14.99
CA MET A 183 -20.99 -16.94 14.90
C MET A 183 -20.60 -18.44 14.84
N GLY A 184 -19.34 -18.79 15.06
CA GLY A 184 -18.89 -20.19 15.12
C GLY A 184 -18.90 -20.92 13.77
N GLY A 185 -18.94 -20.19 12.65
CA GLY A 185 -18.87 -20.76 11.30
C GLY A 185 -17.46 -21.16 10.85
N SER A 186 -16.44 -20.90 11.67
CA SER A 186 -15.05 -21.28 11.41
C SER A 186 -14.69 -22.56 12.17
N ASN A 187 -14.15 -23.55 11.44
CA ASN A 187 -13.59 -24.77 12.02
C ASN A 187 -12.20 -24.56 12.66
N VAL A 188 -11.67 -23.33 12.61
CA VAL A 188 -10.43 -22.94 13.28
C VAL A 188 -10.79 -22.33 14.63
N PRO A 189 -10.49 -22.98 15.77
CA PRO A 189 -10.75 -22.42 17.08
C PRO A 189 -9.97 -21.11 17.25
N LEU A 190 -10.62 -20.09 17.81
CA LEU A 190 -9.94 -18.86 18.24
C LEU A 190 -8.98 -19.22 19.37
N ASP A 191 -7.68 -19.33 19.04
CA ASP A 191 -6.67 -19.71 20.02
C ASP A 191 -6.23 -18.51 20.86
N PHE A 192 -6.90 -18.33 22.01
CA PHE A 192 -6.51 -17.34 23.01
C PHE A 192 -5.29 -17.78 23.85
N SER A 193 -4.76 -18.99 23.64
CA SER A 193 -3.54 -19.44 24.30
C SER A 193 -2.33 -18.60 23.84
N ALA A 194 -2.36 -18.07 22.62
CA ALA A 194 -1.35 -17.12 22.12
C ALA A 194 -1.23 -15.81 22.95
N VAL A 195 -2.26 -15.46 23.75
CA VAL A 195 -2.19 -14.36 24.73
C VAL A 195 -1.67 -14.84 26.08
N THR A 196 -2.02 -16.06 26.47
CA THR A 196 -2.06 -16.49 27.87
C THR A 196 -0.89 -17.39 28.27
N SER A 197 -0.37 -18.21 27.37
CA SER A 197 0.69 -19.17 27.67
C SER A 197 2.09 -18.70 27.26
N ASP A 198 2.23 -17.93 26.17
CA ASP A 198 3.53 -17.42 25.70
C ASP A 198 3.38 -16.11 24.91
N PRO A 199 3.09 -14.97 25.57
CA PRO A 199 2.76 -13.70 24.89
C PRO A 199 3.91 -13.11 24.07
N LEU A 200 5.15 -13.54 24.31
CA LEU A 200 6.38 -13.07 23.67
C LEU A 200 7.33 -14.25 23.41
N PRO A 201 7.09 -15.08 22.36
CA PRO A 201 7.91 -16.27 22.07
C PRO A 201 9.40 -15.98 21.86
N TYR A 202 9.77 -14.72 21.58
CA TYR A 202 11.16 -14.27 21.41
C TYR A 202 11.53 -13.06 22.31
N GLY A 203 10.73 -12.78 23.34
CA GLY A 203 10.98 -11.65 24.25
C GLY A 203 11.08 -10.30 23.55
N TRP A 204 11.96 -9.42 24.05
CA TRP A 204 12.22 -8.08 23.46
C TRP A 204 12.73 -8.14 22.01
N MET A 205 13.46 -9.20 21.63
CA MET A 205 13.91 -9.39 20.25
C MET A 205 12.76 -9.68 19.29
N GLY A 206 11.69 -10.33 19.76
CA GLY A 206 10.46 -10.53 18.99
C GLY A 206 9.74 -9.22 18.67
N ILE A 207 9.81 -8.24 19.58
CA ILE A 207 9.25 -6.89 19.36
C ILE A 207 10.03 -6.16 18.27
N ILE A 208 11.36 -6.20 18.31
CA ILE A 208 12.19 -5.56 17.28
C ILE A 208 12.03 -6.27 15.93
N ALA A 209 11.95 -7.60 15.93
CA ALA A 209 11.75 -8.39 14.73
C ALA A 209 10.37 -8.14 14.09
N SER A 210 9.32 -7.91 14.89
CA SER A 210 7.96 -7.62 14.40
C SER A 210 7.82 -6.21 13.82
N ILE A 211 8.58 -5.21 14.30
CA ILE A 211 8.59 -3.85 13.72
C ILE A 211 8.95 -3.85 12.23
N HIS A 212 9.77 -4.81 11.77
CA HIS A 212 10.11 -4.90 10.35
C HIS A 212 8.92 -5.34 9.47
N PHE A 213 7.93 -6.02 10.06
CA PHE A 213 6.79 -6.62 9.34
C PHE A 213 5.44 -6.00 9.70
N GLY A 214 5.39 -5.10 10.69
CA GLY A 214 4.18 -4.47 11.21
C GLY A 214 4.10 -2.97 10.92
#